data_AF-A0A0C9V8E3-F1
#
_entry.id   AF-A0A0C9V8E3-F1
#
_cell.length_a   1.000
_cell.length_b   1.000
_cell.length_c   1.000
_cell.angle_alpha   90.00
_cell.angle_beta   90.00
_cell.angle_gamma   90.00
#
_symmetry.space_group_name_H-M   'P 1'
#
loop_
_entity.id
_entity.type
_entity.pdbx_description
1 polymer ?
#
loop_
_entity_poly.entity_id
_entity_poly.type
_entity_poly.pdbx_seq_one_letter_code
_entity_poly.pdbx_strand_id
1 'polypeptide(L)'
;MGLGYINDKIYSGQAFGISTHLPSFFEGSIGVICPACPQPGINMVMDISPKDHVYNIHLAADGNIRQILKAKKFDEKDFALCDGVAYMVANKEYLEYLKSVSPESDKEVSNPLREARSVVLIIRGIIALSCACHTIARPNGIFNMYHGERYSNTDYAAGKTLEQFKETSLPLELNYNVACKYKINIKEHMKFYVPEMHIKVHQESCQKQFK
;
A
#
# COMPACT_ATOMS: atom_id res chain seq x y z
N MET A 1 -22.59 15.97 6.61
CA MET A 1 -21.16 15.64 6.76
C MET A 1 -20.98 15.18 8.19
N GLY A 2 -20.60 13.91 8.42
CA GLY A 2 -20.62 13.32 9.77
C GLY A 2 -19.59 13.98 10.70
N LEU A 3 -19.97 14.24 11.96
CA LEU A 3 -19.11 14.84 12.99
C LEU A 3 -17.75 14.13 13.14
N GLY A 4 -17.71 12.81 12.90
CA GLY A 4 -16.48 12.02 12.95
C GLY A 4 -15.40 12.50 11.97
N TYR A 5 -15.76 12.77 10.71
CA TYR A 5 -14.81 13.23 9.70
C TYR A 5 -14.13 14.56 10.08
N ILE A 6 -14.91 15.48 10.65
CA ILE A 6 -14.42 16.79 11.08
C ILE A 6 -13.41 16.60 12.23
N ASN A 7 -13.72 15.71 13.18
CA ASN A 7 -12.81 15.40 14.27
C ASN A 7 -11.52 14.75 13.77
N ASP A 8 -11.59 13.82 12.81
CA ASP A 8 -10.40 13.17 12.25
C ASP A 8 -9.47 14.19 11.57
N LYS A 9 -10.03 15.21 10.89
CA LYS A 9 -9.24 16.32 10.34
C LYS A 9 -8.57 17.19 11.39
N ILE A 10 -9.21 17.39 12.53
CA ILE A 10 -8.62 18.15 13.64
C ILE A 10 -7.49 17.33 14.26
N TYR A 11 -7.72 16.05 14.57
CA TYR A 11 -6.74 15.18 15.21
C TYR A 11 -5.53 14.88 14.33
N SER A 12 -5.71 14.78 13.03
CA SER A 12 -4.61 14.61 12.07
C SER A 12 -3.81 15.88 11.81
N GLY A 13 -4.26 17.04 12.30
CA GLY A 13 -3.62 18.33 12.01
C GLY A 13 -4.02 18.93 10.65
N GLN A 14 -4.83 18.24 9.86
CA GLN A 14 -5.30 18.69 8.54
C GLN A 14 -6.07 20.00 8.61
N ALA A 15 -6.88 20.20 9.65
CA ALA A 15 -7.60 21.46 9.88
C ALA A 15 -6.67 22.66 10.15
N PHE A 16 -5.42 22.40 10.54
CA PHE A 16 -4.42 23.42 10.86
C PHE A 16 -3.36 23.60 9.76
N GLY A 17 -3.58 23.01 8.57
CA GLY A 17 -2.69 23.17 7.43
C GLY A 17 -1.45 22.27 7.45
N ILE A 18 -1.41 21.20 8.25
CA ILE A 18 -0.23 20.30 8.32
C ILE A 18 0.20 19.77 6.95
N SER A 19 -0.73 19.62 6.00
CA SER A 19 -0.45 19.17 4.63
C SER A 19 0.61 20.01 3.90
N THR A 20 0.71 21.32 4.18
CA THR A 20 1.74 22.16 3.53
C THR A 20 3.15 21.87 4.02
N HIS A 21 3.28 21.11 5.11
CA HIS A 21 4.54 20.71 5.72
C HIS A 21 4.87 19.25 5.48
N LEU A 22 3.98 18.49 4.83
CA LEU A 22 4.20 17.09 4.49
C LEU A 22 4.64 16.96 3.03
N PRO A 23 5.46 15.94 2.70
CA PRO A 23 5.72 15.57 1.30
C PRO A 23 4.41 15.35 0.54
N SER A 24 4.41 15.63 -0.77
CA SER A 24 3.22 15.52 -1.64
C SER A 24 2.52 14.16 -1.55
N PHE A 25 3.27 13.08 -1.33
CA PHE A 25 2.71 11.75 -1.12
C PHE A 25 1.73 11.66 0.06
N PHE A 26 1.91 12.47 1.09
CA PHE A 26 1.07 12.51 2.30
C PHE A 26 0.10 13.70 2.31
N GLU A 27 0.01 14.46 1.23
CA GLU A 27 -0.88 15.61 1.15
C GLU A 27 -2.34 15.16 1.35
N GLY A 28 -3.04 15.84 2.27
CA GLY A 28 -4.42 15.52 2.63
C GLY A 28 -4.59 14.23 3.45
N SER A 29 -3.50 13.51 3.77
CA SER A 29 -3.60 12.27 4.53
C SER A 29 -4.00 12.52 5.99
N ILE A 30 -4.99 11.76 6.48
CA ILE A 30 -5.38 11.71 7.89
C ILE A 30 -4.82 10.47 8.61
N GLY A 31 -4.05 9.65 7.91
CA GLY A 31 -3.40 8.46 8.47
C GLY A 31 -2.17 8.82 9.31
N VAL A 32 -1.92 8.05 10.36
CA VAL A 32 -0.70 8.20 11.16
C VAL A 32 0.48 7.64 10.38
N ILE A 33 1.45 8.50 10.08
CA ILE A 33 2.73 8.09 9.50
C ILE A 33 3.59 7.51 10.63
N CYS A 34 4.26 6.40 10.38
CA CYS A 34 5.17 5.80 11.35
C CYS A 34 6.31 6.79 11.71
N PRO A 35 6.36 7.33 12.94
CA PRO A 35 7.29 8.42 13.28
C PRO A 35 8.73 7.94 13.47
N ALA A 36 8.92 6.63 13.69
CA ALA A 36 10.22 6.02 13.91
C ALA A 36 10.87 5.48 12.63
N CYS A 37 10.10 5.29 11.55
CA CYS A 37 10.68 4.92 10.26
C CYS A 37 11.32 6.13 9.57
N PRO A 38 12.36 5.93 8.75
CA PRO A 38 12.86 6.97 7.86
C PRO A 38 11.73 7.50 6.94
N GLN A 39 11.48 8.80 6.98
CA GLN A 39 10.49 9.49 6.16
C GLN A 39 11.13 10.68 5.43
N PRO A 40 11.48 10.53 4.13
CA PRO A 40 12.05 11.59 3.31
C PRO A 40 11.26 12.90 3.42
N GLY A 41 11.94 14.00 3.74
CA GLY A 41 11.30 15.31 3.90
C GLY A 41 10.56 15.54 5.23
N ILE A 42 10.60 14.58 6.17
CA ILE A 42 9.99 14.73 7.51
C ILE A 42 11.05 14.61 8.61
N ASN A 43 11.62 13.41 8.79
CA ASN A 43 12.52 13.10 9.92
C ASN A 43 13.89 12.57 9.47
N MET A 44 14.25 12.75 8.20
CA MET A 44 15.54 12.33 7.65
C MET A 44 16.08 13.34 6.64
N VAL A 45 17.41 13.39 6.56
CA VAL A 45 18.15 14.13 5.53
C VAL A 45 18.37 13.24 4.31
N MET A 46 18.27 13.81 3.11
CA MET A 46 18.28 13.07 1.83
C MET A 46 19.67 12.60 1.40
N ASP A 47 20.73 13.28 1.84
CA ASP A 47 22.13 12.97 1.48
C ASP A 47 22.71 11.90 2.42
N ILE A 48 22.20 10.69 2.27
CA ILE A 48 22.57 9.53 3.11
C ILE A 48 23.30 8.48 2.28
N SER A 49 24.37 7.95 2.85
CA SER A 49 25.15 6.90 2.20
C SER A 49 24.30 5.64 2.00
N PRO A 50 24.25 5.06 0.79
CA PRO A 50 23.39 3.91 0.45
C PRO A 50 23.75 2.59 1.17
N LYS A 51 24.73 2.61 2.09
CA LYS A 51 25.19 1.44 2.85
C LYS A 51 24.71 1.42 4.30
N ASP A 52 24.00 2.44 4.75
CA ASP A 52 23.57 2.49 6.14
C ASP A 52 22.23 1.77 6.32
N HIS A 53 22.32 0.55 6.87
CA HIS A 53 21.18 -0.32 7.21
C HIS A 53 20.15 0.37 8.13
N VAL A 54 20.54 1.46 8.78
CA VAL A 54 19.68 2.32 9.60
C VAL A 54 18.54 2.94 8.79
N TYR A 55 18.71 3.13 7.48
CA TYR A 55 17.67 3.72 6.63
C TYR A 55 16.83 2.69 5.86
N ASN A 56 16.93 1.40 6.19
CA ASN A 56 16.10 0.36 5.60
C ASN A 56 14.62 0.58 5.96
N ILE A 57 13.76 0.61 4.93
CA ILE A 57 12.31 0.60 5.11
C ILE A 57 11.84 -0.85 5.20
N HIS A 58 11.48 -1.30 6.40
CA HIS A 58 10.94 -2.63 6.63
C HIS A 58 9.41 -2.62 6.58
N LEU A 59 8.85 -3.29 5.58
CA LEU A 59 7.41 -3.46 5.39
C LEU A 59 7.01 -4.89 5.74
N ALA A 60 5.78 -5.04 6.22
CA ALA A 60 5.12 -6.33 6.39
C ALA A 60 3.79 -6.30 5.64
N ALA A 61 3.58 -7.25 4.73
CA ALA A 61 2.31 -7.52 4.08
C ALA A 61 1.65 -8.73 4.72
N ASP A 62 0.39 -8.58 5.13
CA ASP A 62 -0.41 -9.66 5.70
C ASP A 62 -1.87 -9.61 5.22
N GLY A 63 -2.40 -10.79 4.87
CA GLY A 63 -3.74 -10.98 4.34
C GLY A 63 -4.71 -11.52 5.39
N ASN A 64 -5.79 -10.77 5.65
CA ASN A 64 -6.88 -11.19 6.52
C ASN A 64 -8.14 -11.56 5.73
N ILE A 65 -8.41 -12.85 5.63
CA ILE A 65 -9.57 -13.44 4.94
C ILE A 65 -10.86 -13.46 5.78
N ARG A 66 -10.80 -13.05 7.05
CA ARG A 66 -11.98 -13.03 7.94
C ARG A 66 -12.81 -11.76 7.76
N GLN A 67 -12.22 -10.68 7.22
CA GLN A 67 -12.92 -9.43 6.94
C GLN A 67 -13.61 -9.47 5.59
N ILE A 68 -14.81 -10.05 5.56
CA ILE A 68 -15.59 -10.25 4.34
C ILE A 68 -16.72 -9.24 4.19
N LEU A 69 -17.06 -8.90 2.95
CA LEU A 69 -18.28 -8.19 2.61
C LEU A 69 -19.21 -9.12 1.83
N LYS A 70 -20.37 -9.41 2.39
CA LYS A 70 -21.43 -10.20 1.73
C LYS A 70 -22.23 -9.33 0.77
N ALA A 71 -22.68 -9.91 -0.33
CA ALA A 71 -23.66 -9.28 -1.20
C ALA A 71 -24.98 -9.11 -0.44
N LYS A 72 -25.39 -7.86 -0.25
CA LYS A 72 -26.65 -7.45 0.39
C LYS A 72 -27.19 -6.23 -0.34
N LYS A 73 -28.42 -5.82 -0.01
CA LYS A 73 -28.95 -4.54 -0.48
C LYS A 73 -28.16 -3.41 0.18
N PHE A 74 -27.47 -2.61 -0.63
CA PHE A 74 -26.75 -1.43 -0.16
C PHE A 74 -27.69 -0.21 -0.13
N ASP A 75 -27.44 0.70 0.80
CA ASP A 75 -28.00 2.04 0.74
C ASP A 75 -27.19 2.83 -0.28
N GLU A 76 -27.85 3.53 -1.20
CA GLU A 76 -27.19 4.39 -2.19
C GLU A 76 -26.41 5.55 -1.54
N LYS A 77 -26.72 5.87 -0.28
CA LYS A 77 -26.02 6.86 0.53
C LYS A 77 -24.86 6.28 1.36
N ASP A 78 -24.59 4.98 1.26
CA ASP A 78 -23.45 4.33 1.91
C ASP A 78 -22.18 4.51 1.07
N PHE A 79 -21.50 5.63 1.28
CA PHE A 79 -20.22 5.95 0.62
C PHE A 79 -19.13 6.22 1.65
N ALA A 80 -17.88 5.95 1.26
CA ALA A 80 -16.73 6.23 2.10
C ALA A 80 -16.54 7.75 2.29
N LEU A 81 -16.51 8.20 3.54
CA LEU A 81 -16.23 9.60 3.89
C LEU A 81 -14.76 9.98 3.70
N CYS A 82 -13.87 8.98 3.77
CA CYS A 82 -12.41 9.12 3.74
C CYS A 82 -11.79 8.19 2.69
N ASP A 83 -12.35 8.12 1.48
CA ASP A 83 -11.81 7.28 0.42
C ASP A 83 -10.40 7.73 0.03
N GLY A 84 -9.41 6.85 0.18
CA GLY A 84 -8.01 7.11 -0.21
C GLY A 84 -7.23 8.16 0.59
N VAL A 85 -7.77 8.67 1.71
CA VAL A 85 -7.07 9.70 2.53
C VAL A 85 -6.52 9.16 3.84
N ALA A 86 -6.87 7.94 4.24
CA ALA A 86 -6.42 7.32 5.49
C ALA A 86 -5.54 6.09 5.20
N TYR A 87 -5.86 4.94 5.79
CA TYR A 87 -5.12 3.70 5.61
C TYR A 87 -5.59 2.88 4.40
N MET A 88 -6.86 3.01 4.00
CA MET A 88 -7.38 2.33 2.81
C MET A 88 -7.07 3.14 1.57
N VAL A 89 -6.70 2.46 0.50
CA VAL A 89 -6.50 3.10 -0.80
C VAL A 89 -7.82 3.58 -1.41
N ALA A 90 -7.73 4.57 -2.31
CA ALA A 90 -8.85 5.03 -3.10
C ALA A 90 -9.47 3.87 -3.90
N ASN A 91 -10.75 3.60 -3.67
CA ASN A 91 -11.42 2.43 -4.23
C ASN A 91 -11.49 2.49 -5.76
N LYS A 92 -11.74 3.68 -6.32
CA LYS A 92 -11.84 3.87 -7.77
C LYS A 92 -10.53 3.51 -8.50
N GLU A 93 -9.41 4.09 -8.08
CA GLU A 93 -8.09 3.86 -8.68
C GLU A 93 -7.70 2.38 -8.58
N TYR A 94 -7.95 1.78 -7.42
CA TYR A 94 -7.60 0.39 -7.20
C TYR A 94 -8.44 -0.57 -8.06
N LEU A 95 -9.75 -0.32 -8.20
CA LEU A 95 -10.60 -1.11 -9.09
C LEU A 95 -10.24 -0.94 -10.57
N GLU A 96 -9.80 0.24 -10.99
CA GLU A 96 -9.28 0.47 -12.35
C GLU A 96 -7.98 -0.31 -12.59
N TYR A 97 -7.06 -0.30 -11.62
CA TYR A 97 -5.87 -1.14 -11.65
C TYR A 97 -6.23 -2.63 -11.76
N LEU A 98 -7.12 -3.14 -10.92
CA LEU A 98 -7.51 -4.56 -10.95
C LEU A 98 -8.11 -4.99 -12.30
N LYS A 99 -8.77 -4.09 -13.03
CA LYS A 99 -9.28 -4.37 -14.38
C LYS A 99 -8.18 -4.44 -15.44
N SER A 100 -7.06 -3.75 -15.23
CA SER A 100 -5.90 -3.78 -16.14
C SER A 100 -5.03 -5.03 -15.96
N VAL A 101 -5.16 -5.73 -14.83
CA VAL A 101 -4.38 -6.93 -14.54
C VAL A 101 -4.93 -8.14 -15.31
N SER A 102 -4.08 -8.83 -16.06
CA SER A 102 -4.46 -10.06 -16.77
C SER A 102 -4.76 -11.19 -15.77
N PRO A 103 -5.89 -11.91 -15.91
CA PRO A 103 -6.22 -13.05 -15.07
C PRO A 103 -5.19 -14.19 -15.12
N GLU A 104 -4.48 -14.37 -16.24
CA GLU A 104 -3.45 -15.42 -16.36
C GLU A 104 -2.20 -15.09 -15.54
N SER A 105 -1.90 -13.81 -15.38
CA SER A 105 -0.76 -13.32 -14.61
C SER A 105 -1.02 -13.27 -13.10
N ASP A 106 -2.30 -13.12 -12.70
CA ASP A 106 -2.71 -12.86 -11.34
C ASP A 106 -3.12 -14.13 -10.58
N LYS A 107 -2.09 -14.88 -10.15
CA LYS A 107 -2.27 -16.15 -9.45
C LYS A 107 -2.70 -15.93 -8.01
N GLU A 108 -3.61 -16.79 -7.56
CA GLU A 108 -4.01 -16.87 -6.16
C GLU A 108 -2.83 -17.35 -5.30
N VAL A 109 -2.56 -16.61 -4.22
CA VAL A 109 -1.38 -16.77 -3.36
C VAL A 109 -1.60 -17.87 -2.34
N SER A 110 -2.77 -17.82 -1.70
CA SER A 110 -3.26 -18.77 -0.73
C SER A 110 -4.69 -19.13 -1.13
N ASN A 111 -5.05 -20.41 -1.08
CA ASN A 111 -6.38 -20.89 -1.41
C ASN A 111 -7.17 -20.97 -0.09
N PRO A 112 -7.78 -19.87 0.38
CA PRO A 112 -8.24 -19.78 1.75
C PRO A 112 -9.66 -20.33 1.77
N LEU A 113 -9.76 -21.64 2.07
CA LEU A 113 -11.00 -22.35 2.41
C LEU A 113 -12.20 -22.19 1.47
N ARG A 114 -12.60 -23.35 0.91
CA ARG A 114 -13.84 -23.65 0.20
C ARG A 114 -15.15 -23.39 1.00
N GLU A 115 -15.11 -22.67 2.11
CA GLU A 115 -16.19 -22.54 3.09
C GLU A 115 -17.05 -21.28 2.89
N ALA A 116 -17.66 -21.14 1.71
CA ALA A 116 -18.88 -20.36 1.54
C ALA A 116 -19.50 -20.66 0.18
N ARG A 117 -19.81 -21.94 -0.11
CA ARG A 117 -20.52 -22.30 -1.35
C ARG A 117 -21.96 -21.76 -1.40
N SER A 118 -22.46 -21.11 -0.35
CA SER A 118 -23.84 -20.62 -0.23
C SER A 118 -24.00 -19.09 -0.22
N VAL A 119 -22.93 -18.30 -0.10
CA VAL A 119 -23.04 -16.84 0.04
C VAL A 119 -22.15 -16.13 -0.97
N VAL A 120 -22.76 -15.25 -1.78
CA VAL A 120 -22.02 -14.39 -2.71
C VAL A 120 -21.27 -13.32 -1.90
N LEU A 121 -19.93 -13.33 -1.99
CA LEU A 121 -19.05 -12.35 -1.37
C LEU A 121 -18.61 -11.30 -2.39
N ILE A 122 -18.69 -10.02 -2.02
CA ILE A 122 -18.15 -8.89 -2.79
C ILE A 122 -16.66 -8.71 -2.43
N ILE A 123 -16.34 -8.73 -1.14
CA ILE A 123 -14.97 -8.67 -0.63
C ILE A 123 -14.72 -9.95 0.16
N ARG A 124 -13.60 -10.61 -0.13
CA ARG A 124 -13.19 -11.90 0.47
C ARG A 124 -12.14 -11.75 1.57
N GLY A 125 -11.71 -10.52 1.85
CA GLY A 125 -10.73 -10.20 2.88
C GLY A 125 -10.12 -8.83 2.65
N ILE A 126 -9.14 -8.49 3.47
CA ILE A 126 -8.25 -7.35 3.26
C ILE A 126 -6.79 -7.78 3.26
N ILE A 127 -5.94 -7.07 2.55
CA ILE A 127 -4.48 -7.15 2.74
C ILE A 127 -4.00 -5.82 3.27
N ALA A 128 -3.09 -5.84 4.24
CA ALA A 128 -2.54 -4.65 4.87
C ALA A 128 -1.01 -4.64 4.76
N LEU A 129 -0.48 -3.51 4.33
CA LEU A 129 0.93 -3.15 4.47
C LEU A 129 1.11 -2.34 5.73
N SER A 130 2.06 -2.75 6.55
CA SER A 130 2.44 -2.08 7.78
C SER A 130 3.95 -1.94 7.88
N CYS A 131 4.41 -1.06 8.76
CA CYS A 131 5.79 -1.07 9.21
C CYS A 131 6.06 -2.36 9.97
N ALA A 132 7.03 -3.16 9.53
CA ALA A 132 7.38 -4.42 10.19
C ALA A 132 7.93 -4.21 11.61
N CYS A 133 8.65 -3.11 11.84
CA CYS A 133 9.30 -2.82 13.13
C CYS A 133 8.33 -2.27 14.18
N HIS A 134 7.31 -1.52 13.77
CA HIS A 134 6.45 -0.73 14.67
C HIS A 134 4.97 -1.07 14.56
N THR A 135 4.60 -1.96 13.62
CA THR A 135 3.21 -2.44 13.41
C THR A 135 2.20 -1.31 13.13
N ILE A 136 2.69 -0.19 12.59
CA ILE A 136 1.85 0.93 12.16
C ILE A 136 1.42 0.67 10.71
N ALA A 137 0.12 0.67 10.45
CA ALA A 137 -0.43 0.55 9.10
C ALA A 137 0.06 1.70 8.22
N ARG A 138 0.39 1.39 6.97
CA ARG A 138 0.81 2.42 6.02
C ARG A 138 -0.42 3.21 5.55
N PRO A 139 -0.36 4.55 5.47
CA PRO A 139 -1.35 5.32 4.75
C PRO A 139 -1.49 4.79 3.33
N ASN A 140 -2.73 4.63 2.84
CA ASN A 140 -3.03 3.99 1.56
C ASN A 140 -2.43 2.57 1.39
N GLY A 141 -2.19 1.86 2.50
CA GLY A 141 -1.59 0.54 2.55
C GLY A 141 -2.56 -0.61 2.80
N ILE A 142 -3.87 -0.37 2.86
CA ILE A 142 -4.89 -1.41 3.08
C ILE A 142 -5.79 -1.53 1.85
N PHE A 143 -6.00 -2.76 1.39
CA PHE A 143 -6.66 -3.08 0.13
C PHE A 143 -7.72 -4.16 0.31
N ASN A 144 -8.83 -4.02 -0.42
CA ASN A 144 -9.89 -5.01 -0.43
C ASN A 144 -9.56 -6.18 -1.38
N MET A 145 -9.68 -7.41 -0.89
CA MET A 145 -9.45 -8.60 -1.71
C MET A 145 -10.75 -9.05 -2.36
N TYR A 146 -11.03 -8.63 -3.60
CA TYR A 146 -12.26 -9.02 -4.32
C TYR A 146 -12.27 -10.50 -4.74
N HIS A 147 -11.09 -11.02 -5.09
CA HIS A 147 -10.93 -12.39 -5.59
C HIS A 147 -9.97 -13.23 -4.75
N GLY A 148 -9.90 -12.93 -3.44
CA GLY A 148 -8.97 -13.57 -2.51
C GLY A 148 -7.59 -12.91 -2.52
N GLU A 149 -6.65 -13.50 -1.80
CA GLU A 149 -5.27 -13.04 -1.77
C GLU A 149 -4.60 -13.36 -3.11
N ARG A 150 -4.35 -12.33 -3.91
CA ARG A 150 -3.70 -12.41 -5.21
C ARG A 150 -2.49 -11.48 -5.24
N TYR A 151 -1.55 -11.79 -6.13
CA TYR A 151 -0.33 -10.98 -6.25
C TYR A 151 -0.63 -9.54 -6.65
N SER A 152 -1.64 -9.29 -7.48
CA SER A 152 -2.08 -7.94 -7.84
C SER A 152 -2.38 -7.05 -6.64
N ASN A 153 -2.95 -7.61 -5.56
CA ASN A 153 -3.22 -6.85 -4.34
C ASN A 153 -1.91 -6.37 -3.70
N THR A 154 -0.92 -7.27 -3.55
CA THR A 154 0.40 -6.96 -2.99
C THR A 154 1.21 -6.05 -3.93
N ASP A 155 1.11 -6.24 -5.24
CA ASP A 155 1.82 -5.48 -6.27
C ASP A 155 1.40 -4.01 -6.23
N TYR A 156 0.09 -3.75 -6.17
CA TYR A 156 -0.43 -2.41 -6.04
C TYR A 156 -0.01 -1.75 -4.73
N ALA A 157 -0.02 -2.50 -3.64
CA ALA A 157 0.39 -2.03 -2.33
C ALA A 157 1.87 -1.65 -2.27
N ALA A 158 2.73 -2.50 -2.83
CA ALA A 158 4.15 -2.23 -2.95
C ALA A 158 4.37 -1.01 -3.87
N GLY A 159 3.69 -0.93 -5.02
CA GLY A 159 3.75 0.21 -5.94
C GLY A 159 3.43 1.54 -5.26
N LYS A 160 2.30 1.63 -4.58
CA LYS A 160 1.94 2.83 -3.78
C LYS A 160 2.98 3.16 -2.72
N THR A 161 3.57 2.16 -2.08
CA THR A 161 4.64 2.42 -1.11
C THR A 161 5.91 2.95 -1.78
N LEU A 162 6.24 2.45 -2.97
CA LEU A 162 7.41 2.86 -3.72
C LEU A 162 7.28 4.26 -4.31
N GLU A 163 6.08 4.69 -4.70
CA GLU A 163 5.79 6.08 -5.10
C GLU A 163 6.23 7.09 -4.04
N GLN A 164 6.08 6.77 -2.75
CA GLN A 164 6.55 7.62 -1.66
C GLN A 164 8.07 7.85 -1.70
N PHE A 165 8.81 6.82 -2.09
CA PHE A 165 10.27 6.79 -2.02
C PHE A 165 10.93 6.99 -3.39
N LYS A 166 10.16 7.36 -4.43
CA LYS A 166 10.65 7.44 -5.83
C LYS A 166 11.84 8.38 -6.03
N GLU A 167 11.91 9.47 -5.26
CA GLU A 167 13.00 10.46 -5.29
C GLU A 167 14.17 10.07 -4.37
N THR A 168 14.17 8.85 -3.83
CA THR A 168 15.18 8.39 -2.87
C THR A 168 15.79 7.08 -3.34
N SER A 169 17.01 6.80 -2.87
CA SER A 169 17.66 5.49 -3.06
C SER A 169 17.53 4.59 -1.84
N LEU A 170 16.45 4.75 -1.06
CA LEU A 170 16.27 4.00 0.17
C LEU A 170 16.08 2.50 -0.10
N PRO A 171 16.84 1.64 0.57
CA PRO A 171 16.59 0.21 0.54
C PRO A 171 15.24 -0.12 1.19
N LEU A 172 14.44 -0.95 0.50
CA LEU A 172 13.16 -1.43 0.97
C LEU A 172 13.19 -2.95 1.10
N GLU A 173 12.66 -3.43 2.22
CA GLU A 173 12.50 -4.84 2.51
C GLU A 173 11.01 -5.14 2.73
N LEU A 174 10.48 -6.07 1.94
CA LEU A 174 9.11 -6.55 2.08
C LEU A 174 9.08 -7.92 2.74
N ASN A 175 8.62 -7.95 3.98
CA ASN A 175 8.30 -9.17 4.71
C ASN A 175 6.90 -9.63 4.28
N TYR A 176 6.81 -10.87 3.82
CA TYR A 176 5.56 -11.45 3.37
C TYR A 176 5.57 -12.95 3.66
N ASN A 177 4.50 -13.50 4.22
CA ASN A 177 4.38 -14.91 4.58
C ASN A 177 4.58 -15.87 3.37
N VAL A 178 4.37 -15.37 2.14
CA VAL A 178 4.63 -16.07 0.87
C VAL A 178 5.73 -15.43 0.04
N ALA A 179 6.64 -14.65 0.66
CA ALA A 179 7.73 -13.96 -0.02
C ALA A 179 8.57 -14.89 -0.91
N CYS A 180 8.74 -16.15 -0.53
CA CYS A 180 9.48 -17.14 -1.31
C CYS A 180 8.86 -17.42 -2.69
N LYS A 181 7.53 -17.39 -2.80
CA LYS A 181 6.80 -17.55 -4.06
C LYS A 181 6.74 -16.23 -4.82
N TYR A 182 6.46 -15.15 -4.09
CA TYR A 182 6.36 -13.80 -4.64
C TYR A 182 7.64 -13.35 -5.35
N LYS A 183 8.81 -13.57 -4.73
CA LYS A 183 10.09 -13.09 -5.25
C LYS A 183 10.50 -13.70 -6.59
N ILE A 184 9.98 -14.88 -6.95
CA ILE A 184 10.38 -15.60 -8.17
C ILE A 184 10.06 -14.77 -9.42
N ASN A 185 8.90 -14.11 -9.42
CA ASN A 185 8.41 -13.33 -10.57
C ASN A 185 8.35 -11.83 -10.26
N ILE A 186 9.11 -11.33 -9.28
CA ILE A 186 9.03 -9.93 -8.83
C ILE A 186 9.22 -8.92 -9.97
N LYS A 187 10.03 -9.27 -10.97
CA LYS A 187 10.23 -8.45 -12.17
C LYS A 187 8.97 -8.31 -13.00
N GLU A 188 8.19 -9.37 -13.14
CA GLU A 188 6.90 -9.39 -13.85
C GLU A 188 5.84 -8.61 -13.07
N HIS A 189 5.77 -8.84 -11.76
CA HIS A 189 4.88 -8.16 -10.83
C HIS A 189 5.06 -6.63 -10.82
N MET A 190 6.33 -6.19 -10.82
CA MET A 190 6.65 -4.77 -10.74
C MET A 190 6.75 -4.08 -12.11
N LYS A 191 6.48 -4.75 -13.24
CA LYS A 191 6.63 -4.15 -14.59
C LYS A 191 5.91 -2.82 -14.77
N PHE A 192 4.74 -2.65 -14.15
CA PHE A 192 3.96 -1.42 -14.23
C PHE A 192 4.67 -0.24 -13.56
N TYR A 193 5.44 -0.51 -12.52
CA TYR A 193 6.10 0.51 -11.73
C TYR A 193 7.59 0.66 -12.09
N VAL A 194 8.21 -0.36 -12.70
CA VAL A 194 9.64 -0.38 -13.07
C VAL A 194 10.08 0.78 -14.00
N PRO A 195 9.28 1.26 -14.97
CA PRO A 195 9.63 2.42 -15.78
C PRO A 195 9.72 3.73 -14.99
N GLU A 196 9.04 3.82 -13.84
CA GLU A 196 8.98 5.02 -13.00
C GLU A 196 9.93 4.96 -11.79
N MET A 197 10.68 3.86 -11.63
CA MET A 197 11.40 3.58 -10.37
C MET A 197 12.85 3.12 -10.56
N HIS A 198 13.77 3.74 -9.81
CA HIS A 198 15.19 3.35 -9.70
C HIS A 198 15.43 2.36 -8.55
N ILE A 199 14.72 1.23 -8.53
CA ILE A 199 14.92 0.18 -7.51
C ILE A 199 16.08 -0.75 -7.94
N LYS A 200 16.69 -1.44 -6.97
CA LYS A 200 17.66 -2.55 -7.17
C LYS A 200 17.20 -3.66 -8.15
N VAL A 201 15.92 -3.68 -8.56
CA VAL A 201 15.36 -4.61 -9.54
C VAL A 201 15.61 -4.17 -10.99
N HIS A 202 15.89 -2.88 -11.23
CA HIS A 202 16.32 -2.34 -12.52
C HIS A 202 17.83 -2.52 -12.73
N GLN A 203 18.27 -2.47 -14.00
CA GLN A 203 19.68 -2.63 -14.39
C GLN A 203 20.60 -1.73 -13.57
N GLU A 204 21.80 -2.23 -13.23
CA GLU A 204 22.77 -1.55 -12.37
C GLU A 204 23.17 -0.15 -12.90
N SER A 205 23.06 0.06 -14.22
CA SER A 205 23.27 1.34 -14.89
C SER A 205 22.29 2.43 -14.45
N CYS A 206 21.02 2.08 -14.22
CA CYS A 206 20.00 3.04 -13.76
C CYS A 206 19.99 3.23 -12.24
N GLN A 207 20.71 2.37 -11.51
CA GLN A 207 20.98 2.57 -10.08
C GLN A 207 22.05 3.67 -9.87
N LYS A 208 22.81 4.02 -10.92
CA LYS A 208 23.97 4.93 -10.86
C LYS A 208 23.78 6.25 -11.64
N GLN A 209 22.58 6.50 -12.18
CA GLN A 209 22.33 7.65 -13.07
C GLN A 209 21.99 8.96 -12.36
N PHE A 210 21.81 8.96 -11.04
CA PHE A 210 21.74 10.19 -10.24
C PHE A 210 23.04 10.31 -9.43
N LYS A 211 23.99 11.05 -10.01
CA LYS A 211 25.09 11.69 -9.29
C LYS A 211 24.74 13.15 -9.09
#